data_AF-A0A0N4XBH0-F1
#
_entry.id   AF-A0A0N4XBH0-F1
#
_cell.length_a   1.000
_cell.length_b   1.000
_cell.length_c   1.000
_cell.angle_alpha   90.00
_cell.angle_beta   90.00
_cell.angle_gamma   90.00
#
_symmetry.space_group_name_H-M   'P 1'
#
loop_
_entity.id
_entity.type
_entity.pdbx_description
1 polymer ?
#
loop_
_entity_poly.entity_id
_entity_poly.type
_entity_poly.pdbx_seq_one_letter_code
_entity_poly.pdbx_strand_id
1 'polypeptide(L)'
;MMRKKKNGLKRVISGTSKLLKSTTRGVYLAAVIYKDGKLLCTNDDCIPMLSVDEAVTTISSEHHYWLLKMSWCWQYIIGLIDSNPSHYDNSESLTFRSKLMNAVSAMRSALGLDNIGHLHYVPVIHDDTIFLVTVRFLDLDQQIQGVNLKWISFQKVLRKKWPSPAQNALVREVLNIVSFYRSSKVTLKRGLYLCYMKLCCSLNAIHVVVPNNLPSFLPHVFVRDNPDVTEEEWQFLKALDQNPDPIPSPNQTKFQTDISTAIHTLFHDLDIDSDIVPGHRLYHITSGFDFSAKTSRAICSIILPVKM
;
A
#
# COMPACT_ATOMS: atom_id res chain seq x y z
N MET A 1 33.34 -43.11 25.56
CA MET A 1 33.86 -42.09 24.62
C MET A 1 32.99 -42.10 23.34
N MET A 2 31.90 -41.33 23.32
CA MET A 2 30.97 -41.27 22.18
C MET A 2 31.44 -40.23 21.16
N ARG A 3 31.69 -40.68 19.92
CA ARG A 3 31.97 -39.81 18.76
C ARG A 3 30.68 -39.10 18.34
N LYS A 4 30.62 -37.78 18.54
CA LYS A 4 29.60 -36.89 17.94
C LYS A 4 29.77 -36.87 16.42
N LYS A 5 28.80 -37.43 15.69
CA LYS A 5 28.68 -37.27 14.24
C LYS A 5 28.06 -35.89 13.98
N LYS A 6 28.84 -34.96 13.43
CA LYS A 6 28.34 -33.66 12.94
C LYS A 6 27.43 -33.92 11.74
N ASN A 7 26.13 -33.76 11.92
CA ASN A 7 25.18 -33.68 10.81
C ASN A 7 25.40 -32.33 10.11
N GLY A 8 26.24 -32.32 9.07
CA GLY A 8 26.30 -31.22 8.13
C GLY A 8 24.96 -31.13 7.40
N LEU A 9 24.17 -30.11 7.72
CA LEU A 9 23.00 -29.72 6.94
C LEU A 9 23.46 -29.49 5.49
N LYS A 10 23.18 -30.45 4.61
CA LYS A 10 23.17 -30.20 3.16
C LYS A 10 21.99 -29.27 2.89
N ARG A 11 22.26 -27.97 2.99
CA ARG A 11 21.35 -26.93 2.49
C ARG A 11 21.22 -27.19 0.99
N VAL A 12 20.07 -27.73 0.59
CA VAL A 12 19.73 -27.98 -0.80
C VAL A 12 19.79 -26.63 -1.50
N ILE A 13 20.86 -26.40 -2.25
CA ILE A 13 20.97 -25.28 -3.20
C ILE A 13 20.03 -25.66 -4.34
N SER A 14 18.74 -25.42 -4.12
CA SER A 14 17.73 -25.52 -5.16
C SER A 14 17.90 -24.28 -6.04
N GLY A 15 18.20 -24.50 -7.32
CA GLY A 15 18.38 -23.56 -8.43
C GLY A 15 18.49 -22.07 -8.11
N THR A 16 19.65 -21.48 -8.40
CA THR A 16 19.77 -20.02 -8.55
C THR A 16 18.73 -19.55 -9.57
N SER A 17 17.63 -18.98 -9.10
CA SER A 17 16.59 -18.42 -9.96
C SER A 17 17.21 -17.25 -10.72
N LYS A 18 17.39 -17.43 -12.03
CA LYS A 18 18.03 -16.41 -12.87
C LYS A 18 17.03 -15.26 -13.04
N LEU A 19 17.39 -14.09 -12.53
CA LEU A 19 16.65 -12.86 -12.78
C LEU A 19 16.59 -12.62 -14.29
N LEU A 20 15.41 -12.26 -14.80
CA LEU A 20 15.20 -12.13 -16.24
C LEU A 20 15.85 -10.86 -16.76
N LYS A 21 16.38 -10.96 -17.99
CA LYS A 21 16.93 -9.81 -18.72
C LYS A 21 15.87 -9.13 -19.59
N SER A 22 14.92 -9.90 -20.12
CA SER A 22 13.84 -9.43 -20.99
C SER A 22 12.53 -10.12 -20.62
N THR A 23 11.42 -9.49 -20.97
CA THR A 23 10.06 -10.04 -20.83
C THR A 23 9.42 -10.22 -22.19
N THR A 24 8.53 -11.20 -22.28
CA THR A 24 7.62 -11.39 -23.41
C THR A 24 6.20 -11.18 -22.89
N ARG A 25 5.28 -12.13 -23.06
CA ARG A 25 3.95 -12.13 -22.45
C ARG A 25 3.99 -12.79 -21.07
N GLY A 26 3.01 -12.51 -20.22
CA GLY A 26 2.89 -13.17 -18.93
C GLY A 26 2.75 -12.25 -17.73
N VAL A 27 2.64 -12.87 -16.56
CA VAL A 27 2.72 -12.22 -15.25
C VAL A 27 4.16 -12.33 -14.72
N TYR A 28 4.71 -11.20 -14.29
CA TYR A 28 6.06 -11.08 -13.76
C TYR A 28 6.04 -10.42 -12.39
N LEU A 29 6.90 -10.90 -11.49
CA LEU A 29 7.19 -10.24 -10.21
C LEU A 29 8.42 -9.37 -10.39
N ALA A 30 8.29 -8.06 -10.19
CA ALA A 30 9.38 -7.09 -10.25
C ALA A 30 9.67 -6.50 -8.87
N ALA A 31 10.94 -6.36 -8.50
CA ALA A 31 11.34 -5.80 -7.20
C ALA A 31 12.01 -4.42 -7.38
N VAL A 32 11.27 -3.36 -7.04
CA VAL A 32 11.75 -1.97 -6.98
C VAL A 32 12.33 -1.72 -5.60
N ILE A 33 13.64 -1.93 -5.48
CA ILE A 33 14.39 -1.67 -4.24
C ILE A 33 15.25 -0.44 -4.43
N TYR A 34 15.11 0.55 -3.55
CA TYR A 34 15.78 1.84 -3.72
C TYR A 34 16.44 2.33 -2.43
N LYS A 35 17.51 3.12 -2.60
CA LYS A 35 18.17 3.91 -1.55
C LYS A 35 18.86 5.12 -2.15
N ASP A 36 18.86 6.26 -1.47
CA ASP A 36 19.66 7.46 -1.82
C ASP A 36 19.62 7.87 -3.31
N GLY A 37 18.41 7.89 -3.91
CA GLY A 37 18.24 8.25 -5.33
C GLY A 37 18.79 7.20 -6.32
N LYS A 38 19.10 6.00 -5.85
CA LYS A 38 19.52 4.84 -6.63
C LYS A 38 18.51 3.72 -6.52
N LEU A 39 18.38 2.99 -7.61
CA LEU A 39 17.61 1.77 -7.75
C LEU A 39 18.57 0.58 -7.79
N LEU A 40 18.19 -0.49 -7.11
CA LEU A 40 18.87 -1.77 -7.20
C LEU A 40 18.55 -2.41 -8.53
N CYS A 41 19.59 -2.76 -9.28
CA CYS A 41 19.48 -3.42 -10.57
C CYS A 41 20.39 -4.64 -10.63
N THR A 42 20.12 -5.53 -11.58
CA THR A 42 21.03 -6.62 -11.92
C THR A 42 22.29 -6.09 -12.60
N ASN A 43 23.32 -6.94 -12.73
CA ASN A 43 24.54 -6.60 -13.47
C ASN A 43 24.28 -6.22 -14.94
N ASP A 44 23.18 -6.68 -15.54
CA ASP A 44 22.70 -6.30 -16.87
C ASP A 44 21.91 -4.97 -16.92
N ASP A 45 21.98 -4.19 -15.84
CA ASP A 45 21.28 -2.90 -15.68
C ASP A 45 19.74 -3.05 -15.77
N CYS A 46 19.17 -4.19 -15.35
CA CYS A 46 17.73 -4.42 -15.34
C CYS A 46 17.15 -4.38 -13.92
N ILE A 47 15.88 -3.99 -13.77
CA ILE A 47 15.14 -4.15 -12.52
C ILE A 47 15.04 -5.66 -12.21
N PRO A 48 15.34 -6.13 -10.99
CA PRO A 48 15.21 -7.53 -10.64
C PRO A 48 13.78 -8.02 -10.88
N MET A 49 13.65 -9.06 -11.72
CA MET A 49 12.34 -9.59 -12.10
C MET A 49 12.39 -11.10 -12.34
N LEU A 50 11.26 -11.76 -12.07
CA LEU A 50 11.05 -13.19 -12.28
C LEU A 50 9.71 -13.42 -12.95
N SER A 51 9.64 -14.42 -13.83
CA SER A 51 8.38 -14.89 -14.39
C SER A 51 7.59 -15.63 -13.31
N VAL A 52 6.30 -15.29 -13.20
CA VAL A 52 5.33 -16.03 -12.38
C VAL A 52 4.64 -17.05 -13.26
N ASP A 53 4.08 -16.59 -14.38
CA ASP A 53 3.37 -17.41 -15.35
C ASP A 53 3.33 -16.75 -16.73
N GLU A 54 3.98 -17.35 -17.73
CA GLU A 54 4.01 -16.83 -19.11
C GLU A 54 2.73 -17.16 -19.89
N ALA A 55 1.89 -18.07 -19.39
CA ALA A 55 0.63 -18.43 -20.04
C ALA A 55 -0.49 -17.42 -19.74
N VAL A 56 -0.39 -16.69 -18.63
CA VAL A 56 -1.43 -15.81 -18.08
C VAL A 56 -1.21 -14.36 -18.50
N THR A 57 -2.22 -13.72 -19.08
CA THR A 57 -2.15 -12.32 -19.54
C THR A 57 -3.11 -11.38 -18.80
N THR A 58 -3.82 -11.89 -17.79
CA THR A 58 -4.75 -11.13 -16.93
C THR A 58 -4.58 -11.55 -15.47
N ILE A 59 -4.78 -10.63 -14.52
CA ILE A 59 -4.83 -10.96 -13.09
C ILE A 59 -6.19 -10.60 -12.50
N SER A 60 -6.81 -11.53 -11.77
CA SER A 60 -8.07 -11.25 -11.07
C SER A 60 -7.83 -10.34 -9.86
N SER A 61 -8.83 -9.53 -9.53
CA SER A 61 -8.79 -8.68 -8.33
C SER A 61 -8.61 -9.50 -7.04
N GLU A 62 -9.17 -10.71 -6.98
CA GLU A 62 -9.02 -11.63 -5.84
C GLU A 62 -7.54 -12.02 -5.62
N HIS A 63 -6.85 -12.44 -6.69
CA HIS A 63 -5.44 -12.81 -6.61
C HIS A 63 -4.55 -11.61 -6.26
N HIS A 64 -4.84 -10.45 -6.84
CA HIS A 64 -4.11 -9.23 -6.57
C HIS A 64 -4.28 -8.76 -5.11
N TYR A 65 -5.51 -8.70 -4.59
CA TYR A 65 -5.76 -8.34 -3.19
C TYR A 65 -5.20 -9.36 -2.20
N TRP A 66 -5.24 -10.64 -2.55
CA TRP A 66 -4.57 -11.67 -1.76
C TRP A 66 -3.06 -11.39 -1.68
N LEU A 67 -2.41 -11.11 -2.80
CA LEU A 67 -0.98 -10.83 -2.83
C LEU A 67 -0.62 -9.53 -2.09
N LEU A 68 -1.47 -8.49 -2.19
CA LEU A 68 -1.32 -7.25 -1.41
C LEU A 68 -1.26 -7.53 0.09
N LYS A 69 -2.20 -8.32 0.61
CA LYS A 69 -2.23 -8.73 2.03
C LYS A 69 -1.01 -9.57 2.38
N MET A 70 -0.65 -10.52 1.52
CA MET A 70 0.51 -11.37 1.71
C MET A 70 1.82 -10.59 1.78
N SER A 71 1.89 -9.41 1.15
CA SER A 71 3.09 -8.58 1.13
C SER A 71 3.52 -7.98 2.47
N TRP A 72 2.72 -8.19 3.51
CA TRP A 72 3.04 -7.84 4.89
C TRP A 72 3.66 -8.99 5.68
N CYS A 73 3.67 -10.19 5.11
CA CYS A 73 3.94 -11.45 5.80
C CYS A 73 4.99 -12.30 5.08
N TRP A 74 5.90 -11.70 4.29
CA TRP A 74 6.94 -12.41 3.56
C TRP A 74 7.81 -13.32 4.42
N GLN A 75 8.01 -12.99 5.69
CA GLN A 75 8.72 -13.82 6.66
C GLN A 75 8.12 -15.23 6.80
N TYR A 76 6.81 -15.39 6.57
CA TYR A 76 6.11 -16.66 6.70
C TYR A 76 5.98 -17.42 5.36
N ILE A 77 6.54 -16.91 4.26
CA ILE A 77 6.30 -17.47 2.92
C ILE A 77 6.67 -18.96 2.80
N ILE A 78 7.72 -19.42 3.47
CA ILE A 78 8.16 -20.83 3.41
C ILE A 78 7.08 -21.73 4.02
N GLY A 79 6.60 -21.40 5.21
CA GLY A 79 5.51 -22.16 5.86
C GLY A 79 4.19 -22.09 5.08
N LEU A 80 3.96 -21.02 4.31
CA LEU A 80 2.77 -20.87 3.44
C LEU A 80 2.88 -21.70 2.16
N ILE A 81 4.09 -21.85 1.61
CA ILE A 81 4.35 -22.76 0.49
C ILE A 81 4.13 -24.21 0.95
N ASP A 82 4.71 -24.60 2.08
CA ASP A 82 4.63 -25.97 2.60
C ASP A 82 3.19 -26.37 2.99
N SER A 83 2.36 -25.41 3.40
CA SER A 83 0.96 -25.64 3.78
C SER A 83 -0.03 -25.47 2.62
N ASN A 84 0.44 -25.19 1.39
CA ASN A 84 -0.45 -24.96 0.26
C ASN A 84 -1.12 -26.26 -0.21
N PRO A 85 -2.47 -26.37 -0.20
CA PRO A 85 -3.17 -27.57 -0.62
C PRO A 85 -3.09 -27.83 -2.14
N SER A 86 -2.48 -26.95 -2.94
CA SER A 86 -2.27 -27.17 -4.39
C SER A 86 -1.53 -28.47 -4.74
N HIS A 87 -0.86 -29.10 -3.77
CA HIS A 87 -0.21 -30.40 -3.96
C HIS A 87 -1.20 -31.57 -4.01
N TYR A 88 -2.43 -31.38 -3.50
CA TYR A 88 -3.48 -32.40 -3.39
C TYR A 88 -4.77 -32.01 -4.10
N ASP A 89 -4.97 -30.72 -4.38
CA ASP A 89 -6.12 -30.17 -5.10
C ASP A 89 -5.69 -29.39 -6.35
N ASN A 90 -6.23 -29.77 -7.51
CA ASN A 90 -5.88 -29.22 -8.83
C ASN A 90 -6.65 -27.94 -9.17
N SER A 91 -6.91 -27.09 -8.19
CA SER A 91 -7.52 -25.78 -8.42
C SER A 91 -6.53 -24.83 -9.10
N GLU A 92 -6.89 -24.30 -10.28
CA GLU A 92 -6.09 -23.32 -11.03
C GLU A 92 -5.72 -22.09 -10.16
N SER A 93 -6.65 -21.64 -9.32
CA SER A 93 -6.46 -20.54 -8.37
C SER A 93 -5.35 -20.86 -7.34
N LEU A 94 -5.34 -22.08 -6.79
CA LEU A 94 -4.31 -22.53 -5.84
C LEU A 94 -2.96 -22.73 -6.54
N THR A 95 -2.97 -23.26 -7.76
CA THR A 95 -1.75 -23.40 -8.58
C THR A 95 -1.13 -22.04 -8.88
N PHE A 96 -1.92 -21.04 -9.28
CA PHE A 96 -1.43 -19.69 -9.55
C PHE A 96 -0.87 -19.01 -8.28
N ARG A 97 -1.55 -19.13 -7.14
CA ARG A 97 -1.02 -18.67 -5.84
C ARG A 97 0.29 -19.38 -5.48
N SER A 98 0.42 -20.68 -5.77
CA SER A 98 1.68 -21.42 -5.59
C SER A 98 2.81 -20.83 -6.43
N LYS A 99 2.56 -20.56 -7.72
CA LYS A 99 3.54 -19.90 -8.61
C LYS A 99 3.96 -18.52 -8.08
N LEU A 100 3.02 -17.73 -7.58
CA LEU A 100 3.32 -16.43 -6.95
C LEU A 100 4.23 -16.57 -5.72
N MET A 101 3.92 -17.49 -4.80
CA MET A 101 4.74 -17.69 -3.60
C MET A 101 6.14 -18.21 -3.95
N ASN A 102 6.24 -19.10 -4.93
CA ASN A 102 7.52 -19.60 -5.43
C ASN A 102 8.35 -18.46 -6.07
N ALA A 103 7.73 -17.58 -6.86
CA ALA A 103 8.39 -16.41 -7.42
C ALA A 103 8.89 -15.44 -6.32
N VAL A 104 8.12 -15.23 -5.26
CA VAL A 104 8.54 -14.43 -4.09
C VAL A 104 9.72 -15.07 -3.35
N SER A 105 9.66 -16.38 -3.10
CA SER A 105 10.74 -17.14 -2.44
C SER A 105 12.04 -17.12 -3.26
N ALA A 106 11.92 -17.29 -4.58
CA ALA A 106 13.00 -17.16 -5.53
C ALA A 106 13.60 -15.75 -5.53
N MET A 107 12.76 -14.72 -5.52
CA MET A 107 13.16 -13.32 -5.47
C MET A 107 13.91 -12.99 -4.17
N ARG A 108 13.41 -13.44 -3.02
CA ARG A 108 14.09 -13.32 -1.71
C ARG A 108 15.49 -13.92 -1.75
N SER A 109 15.61 -15.13 -2.32
CA SER A 109 16.88 -15.83 -2.46
C SER A 109 17.84 -15.10 -3.40
N ALA A 110 17.35 -14.60 -4.54
CA ALA A 110 18.17 -13.88 -5.52
C ALA A 110 18.67 -12.52 -5.00
N LEU A 111 17.85 -11.83 -4.21
CA LEU A 111 18.22 -10.55 -3.59
C LEU A 111 19.02 -10.72 -2.30
N GLY A 112 18.98 -11.91 -1.68
CA GLY A 112 19.54 -12.12 -0.34
C GLY A 112 18.81 -11.29 0.71
N LEU A 113 17.49 -11.16 0.59
CA LEU A 113 16.63 -10.38 1.49
C LEU A 113 15.47 -11.23 1.99
N ASP A 114 15.18 -11.15 3.30
CA ASP A 114 14.01 -11.82 3.88
C ASP A 114 12.68 -11.15 3.54
N ASN A 115 12.74 -9.88 3.15
CA ASN A 115 11.59 -9.07 2.80
C ASN A 115 11.87 -8.35 1.48
N ILE A 116 11.02 -8.52 0.47
CA ILE A 116 11.23 -7.87 -0.84
C ILE A 116 10.43 -6.57 -1.00
N GLY A 117 9.84 -6.07 0.09
CA GLY A 117 9.02 -4.86 0.11
C GLY A 117 7.52 -5.15 0.17
N HIS A 118 6.71 -4.12 -0.03
CA HIS A 118 5.25 -4.29 -0.13
C HIS A 118 4.81 -4.22 -1.59
N LEU A 119 3.75 -4.94 -1.94
CA LEU A 119 3.22 -4.89 -3.30
C LEU A 119 2.61 -3.51 -3.57
N HIS A 120 2.90 -2.94 -4.74
CA HIS A 120 2.24 -1.73 -5.22
C HIS A 120 0.77 -2.05 -5.55
N TYR A 121 -0.13 -1.15 -5.15
CA TYR A 121 -1.58 -1.39 -5.20
C TYR A 121 -2.14 -1.52 -6.62
N VAL A 122 -1.42 -1.03 -7.64
CA VAL A 122 -1.78 -1.16 -9.06
C VAL A 122 -0.71 -1.98 -9.77
N PRO A 123 -1.05 -3.04 -10.51
CA PRO A 123 -0.09 -3.71 -11.37
C PRO A 123 0.26 -2.79 -12.57
N VAL A 124 1.51 -2.84 -13.04
CA VAL A 124 1.86 -2.15 -14.30
C VAL A 124 1.55 -3.10 -15.44
N ILE A 125 0.64 -2.71 -16.32
CA ILE A 125 0.18 -3.53 -17.44
C ILE A 125 0.60 -2.88 -18.76
N HIS A 126 1.17 -3.66 -19.66
CA HIS A 126 1.47 -3.25 -21.02
C HIS A 126 1.21 -4.43 -21.96
N ASP A 127 0.20 -4.29 -22.82
CA ASP A 127 -0.32 -5.38 -23.66
C ASP A 127 -0.61 -6.64 -22.82
N ASP A 128 -0.02 -7.77 -23.19
CA ASP A 128 -0.14 -9.08 -22.52
C ASP A 128 0.88 -9.29 -21.38
N THR A 129 1.57 -8.23 -20.96
CA THR A 129 2.58 -8.28 -19.91
C THR A 129 2.10 -7.55 -18.65
N ILE A 130 2.09 -8.26 -17.53
CA ILE A 130 1.68 -7.73 -16.23
C ILE A 130 2.86 -7.76 -15.27
N PHE A 131 3.19 -6.62 -14.66
CA PHE A 131 4.17 -6.53 -13.59
C PHE A 131 3.48 -6.33 -12.25
N LEU A 132 3.66 -7.31 -11.37
CA LEU A 132 3.40 -7.23 -9.94
C LEU A 132 4.64 -6.65 -9.26
N VAL A 133 4.55 -5.41 -8.82
CA VAL A 133 5.73 -4.65 -8.38
C VAL A 133 5.80 -4.64 -6.87
N THR A 134 6.86 -5.19 -6.28
CA THR A 134 7.17 -4.95 -4.86
C THR A 134 8.08 -3.74 -4.70
N VAL A 135 7.89 -2.98 -3.63
CA VAL A 135 8.60 -1.73 -3.38
C VAL A 135 9.22 -1.76 -1.98
N ARG A 136 10.52 -1.52 -1.89
CA ARG A 136 11.25 -1.46 -0.61
C ARG A 136 12.27 -0.33 -0.59
N PHE A 137 12.23 0.47 0.46
CA PHE A 137 13.36 1.33 0.84
C PHE A 137 14.37 0.53 1.68
N LEU A 138 15.66 0.64 1.37
CA LEU A 138 16.73 0.09 2.19
C LEU A 138 17.53 1.22 2.82
N ASP A 139 17.69 1.15 4.14
CA ASP A 139 18.56 2.05 4.89
C ASP A 139 20.04 1.71 4.68
N LEU A 140 20.93 2.65 5.00
CA LEU A 140 22.38 2.57 4.77
C LEU A 140 23.03 1.33 5.42
N ASP A 141 22.48 0.87 6.55
CA ASP A 141 23.00 -0.26 7.33
C ASP A 141 22.61 -1.64 6.79
N GLN A 142 21.61 -1.71 5.89
CA GLN A 142 21.14 -2.97 5.35
C GLN A 142 21.98 -3.38 4.12
N GLN A 143 22.86 -4.36 4.32
CA GLN A 143 23.65 -4.94 3.23
C GLN A 143 22.84 -5.97 2.44
N ILE A 144 22.89 -5.82 1.12
CA ILE A 144 22.37 -6.80 0.16
C ILE A 144 23.42 -7.89 -0.02
N GLN A 145 23.01 -9.15 0.14
CA GLN A 145 23.90 -10.31 0.00
C GLN A 145 23.82 -10.97 -1.39
N GLY A 146 22.96 -10.46 -2.29
CA GLY A 146 22.82 -10.98 -3.65
C GLY A 146 24.05 -10.74 -4.52
N VAL A 147 24.57 -11.81 -5.15
CA VAL A 147 25.90 -11.86 -5.79
C VAL A 147 25.98 -11.15 -7.16
N ASN A 148 24.88 -10.57 -7.68
CA ASN A 148 24.83 -10.00 -9.04
C ASN A 148 24.01 -8.71 -9.13
N LEU A 149 24.13 -7.85 -8.12
CA LEU A 149 23.31 -6.66 -7.99
C LEU A 149 24.19 -5.41 -7.87
N LYS A 150 23.72 -4.30 -8.44
CA LYS A 150 24.40 -3.02 -8.41
C LYS A 150 23.40 -1.88 -8.24
N TRP A 151 23.87 -0.78 -7.66
CA TRP A 151 23.07 0.43 -7.46
C TRP A 151 23.25 1.39 -8.62
N ILE A 152 22.15 1.76 -9.28
CA ILE A 152 22.14 2.67 -10.43
C ILE A 152 21.28 3.88 -10.09
N SER A 153 21.72 5.10 -10.40
CA SER A 153 20.89 6.29 -10.18
C SER A 153 19.60 6.24 -11.00
N PHE A 154 18.50 6.77 -10.44
CA PHE A 154 17.23 6.85 -11.19
C PHE A 154 17.40 7.53 -12.54
N GLN A 155 18.21 8.58 -12.62
CA GLN A 155 18.49 9.29 -13.88
C GLN A 155 19.09 8.38 -14.97
N LYS A 156 19.99 7.46 -14.59
CA LYS A 156 20.57 6.50 -15.53
C LYS A 156 19.55 5.44 -15.96
N VAL A 157 18.75 4.94 -15.01
CA VAL A 157 17.67 3.97 -15.27
C VAL A 157 16.63 4.54 -16.25
N LEU A 158 16.21 5.79 -16.04
CA LEU A 158 15.17 6.44 -16.84
C LEU A 158 15.63 6.81 -18.27
N ARG A 159 16.94 7.04 -18.48
CA ARG A 159 17.51 7.34 -19.80
C ARG A 159 17.89 6.09 -20.59
N LYS A 160 17.92 4.92 -19.96
CA LYS A 160 18.30 3.66 -20.60
C LYS A 160 17.19 3.21 -21.57
N LYS A 161 17.59 2.67 -22.73
CA LYS A 161 16.69 1.92 -23.61
C LYS A 161 16.47 0.53 -23.04
N TRP A 162 15.22 0.17 -22.74
CA TRP A 162 14.91 -1.13 -22.16
C TRP A 162 14.70 -2.22 -23.21
N PRO A 163 15.02 -3.49 -22.88
CA PRO A 163 14.96 -4.60 -23.85
C PRO A 163 13.59 -4.85 -24.46
N SER A 164 12.51 -4.53 -23.73
CA SER A 164 11.13 -4.67 -24.21
C SER A 164 10.29 -3.41 -23.98
N PRO A 165 9.23 -3.18 -24.79
CA PRO A 165 8.25 -2.11 -24.56
C PRO A 165 7.61 -2.17 -23.17
N ALA A 166 7.27 -3.38 -22.70
CA ALA A 166 6.70 -3.61 -21.38
C ALA A 166 7.62 -3.16 -20.24
N GLN A 167 8.92 -3.46 -20.33
CA GLN A 167 9.89 -2.97 -19.35
C GLN A 167 10.07 -1.44 -19.42
N ASN A 168 9.98 -0.82 -20.60
CA ASN A 168 9.95 0.64 -20.71
C ASN A 168 8.70 1.24 -20.03
N ALA A 169 7.55 0.58 -20.08
CA ALA A 169 6.35 1.00 -19.37
C ALA A 169 6.54 0.91 -17.85
N LEU A 170 7.09 -0.21 -17.34
CA LEU A 170 7.45 -0.36 -15.93
C LEU A 170 8.35 0.78 -15.44
N VAL A 171 9.40 1.09 -16.20
CA VAL A 171 10.40 2.10 -15.80
C VAL A 171 9.83 3.51 -15.78
N ARG A 172 8.89 3.82 -16.68
CA ARG A 172 8.15 5.10 -16.65
C ARG A 172 7.37 5.28 -15.35
N GLU A 173 6.82 4.20 -14.80
CA GLU A 173 6.04 4.24 -13.56
C GLU A 173 6.89 4.15 -12.28
N VAL A 174 8.17 3.78 -12.35
CA VAL A 174 9.02 3.56 -11.16
C VAL A 174 9.04 4.77 -10.21
N LEU A 175 9.11 6.00 -10.73
CA LEU A 175 9.11 7.19 -9.88
C LEU A 175 7.77 7.40 -9.18
N ASN A 176 6.65 7.17 -9.89
CA ASN A 176 5.30 7.26 -9.31
C ASN A 176 5.13 6.21 -8.22
N ILE A 177 5.56 4.97 -8.48
CA ILE A 177 5.51 3.84 -7.54
C ILE A 177 6.31 4.16 -6.27
N VAL A 178 7.54 4.66 -6.41
CA VAL A 178 8.39 5.04 -5.27
C VAL A 178 7.80 6.24 -4.51
N SER A 179 7.27 7.23 -5.22
CA SER A 179 6.62 8.40 -4.61
C SER A 179 5.40 7.98 -3.79
N PHE A 180 4.53 7.16 -4.37
CA PHE A 180 3.37 6.60 -3.69
C PHE A 180 3.79 5.81 -2.44
N TYR A 181 4.81 4.95 -2.56
CA TYR A 181 5.31 4.18 -1.42
C TYR A 181 5.79 5.08 -0.29
N ARG A 182 6.55 6.14 -0.58
CA ARG A 182 7.00 7.12 0.43
C ARG A 182 5.82 7.82 1.09
N SER A 183 4.88 8.31 0.29
CA SER A 183 3.64 8.94 0.76
C SER A 183 2.80 8.01 1.65
N SER A 184 2.74 6.72 1.34
CA SER A 184 2.01 5.72 2.13
C SER A 184 2.64 5.42 3.50
N LYS A 185 3.89 5.83 3.71
CA LYS A 185 4.63 5.65 4.97
C LYS A 185 4.63 6.90 5.85
N VAL A 186 4.06 8.00 5.38
CA VAL A 186 3.91 9.22 6.18
C VAL A 186 3.02 8.89 7.39
N THR A 187 3.43 9.35 8.56
CA THR A 187 2.64 9.25 9.79
C THR A 187 2.17 10.64 10.20
N LEU A 188 0.96 10.72 10.76
CA LEU A 188 0.44 11.95 11.32
C LEU A 188 0.88 12.11 12.77
N LYS A 189 1.16 13.35 13.19
CA LYS A 189 1.39 13.65 14.61
C LYS A 189 0.11 13.36 15.40
N ARG A 190 0.26 13.04 16.69
CA ARG A 190 -0.89 12.85 17.58
C ARG A 190 -1.70 14.14 17.68
N GLY A 191 -3.02 14.01 17.60
CA GLY A 191 -3.98 15.08 17.86
C GLY A 191 -5.34 14.81 17.25
N LEU A 192 -6.21 15.80 17.30
CA LEU A 192 -7.55 15.78 16.72
C LEU A 192 -7.49 16.23 15.26
N TYR A 193 -8.09 15.45 14.38
CA TYR A 193 -8.21 15.76 12.96
C TYR A 193 -9.66 15.72 12.50
N LEU A 194 -10.00 16.65 11.62
CA LEU A 194 -11.23 16.63 10.85
C LEU A 194 -10.94 16.02 9.48
N CYS A 195 -11.68 14.98 9.10
CA CYS A 195 -11.48 14.28 7.84
C CYS A 195 -12.71 14.37 6.94
N TYR A 196 -12.48 14.42 5.63
CA TYR A 196 -13.54 14.33 4.62
C TYR A 196 -13.58 12.92 4.03
N MET A 197 -14.74 12.28 4.05
CA MET A 197 -14.94 10.95 3.51
C MET A 197 -15.98 10.98 2.39
N LYS A 198 -15.53 10.84 1.14
CA LYS A 198 -16.41 10.61 0.00
C LYS A 198 -16.38 9.14 -0.40
N LEU A 199 -17.53 8.49 -0.23
CA LEU A 199 -17.74 7.10 -0.60
C LEU A 199 -18.26 7.01 -2.03
N CYS A 200 -17.61 6.19 -2.84
CA CYS A 200 -18.04 5.81 -4.17
C CYS A 200 -18.28 4.30 -4.18
N CYS A 201 -19.54 3.90 -4.09
CA CYS A 201 -19.91 2.48 -4.09
C CYS A 201 -20.08 1.97 -5.52
N SER A 202 -19.50 0.80 -5.80
CA SER A 202 -19.77 -0.02 -6.98
C SER A 202 -20.40 -1.34 -6.53
N LEU A 203 -20.86 -2.17 -7.47
CA LEU A 203 -21.48 -3.48 -7.16
C LEU A 203 -20.57 -4.38 -6.30
N ASN A 204 -19.26 -4.31 -6.51
CA ASN A 204 -18.30 -5.25 -5.91
C ASN A 204 -17.28 -4.58 -4.98
N ALA A 205 -17.33 -3.26 -4.80
CA ALA A 205 -16.35 -2.53 -4.01
C ALA A 205 -16.87 -1.18 -3.52
N ILE A 206 -16.43 -0.79 -2.32
CA ILE A 206 -16.57 0.56 -1.79
C ILE A 206 -15.23 1.26 -2.00
N HIS A 207 -15.23 2.36 -2.75
CA HIS A 207 -14.07 3.21 -2.94
C HIS A 207 -14.18 4.43 -2.04
N VAL A 208 -13.04 4.84 -1.49
CA VAL A 208 -12.92 6.07 -0.70
C VAL A 208 -11.95 6.99 -1.41
N VAL A 209 -12.31 8.27 -1.52
CA VAL A 209 -11.43 9.28 -2.10
C VAL A 209 -10.31 9.62 -1.11
N VAL A 210 -9.07 9.59 -1.60
CA VAL A 210 -7.87 9.94 -0.83
C VAL A 210 -6.99 10.91 -1.63
N PRO A 211 -6.18 11.77 -0.97
CA PRO A 211 -5.23 12.62 -1.67
C PRO A 211 -4.11 11.81 -2.32
N ASN A 212 -3.64 12.26 -3.48
CA ASN A 212 -2.54 11.59 -4.21
C ASN A 212 -1.22 11.56 -3.40
N ASN A 213 -0.97 12.58 -2.58
CA ASN A 213 0.23 12.73 -1.77
C ASN A 213 0.15 12.03 -0.40
N LEU A 214 -1.05 11.61 0.03
CA LEU A 214 -1.31 10.95 1.31
C LEU A 214 -2.35 9.83 1.12
N PRO A 215 -2.03 8.77 0.35
CA PRO A 215 -2.99 7.75 -0.05
C PRO A 215 -3.49 6.88 1.11
N SER A 216 -2.81 6.92 2.26
CA SER A 216 -3.17 6.19 3.48
C SER A 216 -4.09 6.99 4.41
N PHE A 217 -4.44 8.22 4.06
CA PHE A 217 -5.30 9.09 4.86
C PHE A 217 -6.44 9.63 4.02
N LEU A 218 -7.56 9.86 4.68
CA LEU A 218 -8.59 10.73 4.14
C LEU A 218 -8.04 12.16 4.02
N PRO A 219 -8.56 12.99 3.10
CA PRO A 219 -8.32 14.42 3.16
C PRO A 219 -8.67 14.94 4.56
N HIS A 220 -7.74 15.65 5.20
CA HIS A 220 -7.88 16.01 6.61
C HIS A 220 -7.24 17.35 6.94
N VAL A 221 -7.71 17.95 8.03
CA VAL A 221 -7.15 19.15 8.65
C VAL A 221 -6.86 18.87 10.13
N PHE A 222 -5.70 19.32 10.59
CA PHE A 222 -5.33 19.26 12.00
C PHE A 222 -6.09 20.32 12.81
N VAL A 223 -6.79 19.91 13.87
CA VAL A 223 -7.63 20.80 14.69
C VAL A 223 -6.87 21.24 15.95
N ARG A 224 -6.41 20.29 16.77
CA ARG A 224 -5.71 20.57 18.04
C ARG A 224 -4.85 19.39 18.52
N ASP A 225 -3.89 19.65 19.41
CA ASP A 225 -2.99 18.59 19.92
C ASP A 225 -3.69 17.61 20.88
N ASN A 226 -4.70 18.05 21.63
CA ASN A 226 -5.51 17.16 22.47
C ASN A 226 -6.45 16.34 21.57
N PRO A 227 -6.25 15.02 21.42
CA PRO A 227 -7.14 14.23 20.59
C PRO A 227 -8.54 14.09 21.20
N ASP A 228 -8.68 14.09 22.53
CA ASP A 228 -9.93 13.67 23.17
C ASP A 228 -11.04 14.69 22.96
N VAL A 229 -12.18 14.28 22.42
CA VAL A 229 -13.42 15.09 22.35
C VAL A 229 -14.24 14.80 23.60
N THR A 230 -14.56 15.83 24.39
CA THR A 230 -15.33 15.65 25.62
C THR A 230 -16.82 15.43 25.32
N GLU A 231 -17.54 14.83 26.26
CA GLU A 231 -18.99 14.66 26.14
C GLU A 231 -19.70 16.01 25.97
N GLU A 232 -19.25 17.05 26.69
CA GLU A 232 -19.78 18.41 26.58
C GLU A 232 -19.57 19.03 25.19
N GLU A 233 -18.40 18.81 24.58
CA GLU A 233 -18.07 19.25 23.21
C GLU A 233 -18.94 18.51 22.18
N TRP A 234 -19.11 17.19 22.34
CA TRP A 234 -19.87 16.37 21.39
C TRP A 234 -21.38 16.61 21.47
N GLN A 235 -21.94 16.73 22.67
CA GLN A 235 -23.36 17.05 22.86
C GLN A 235 -23.70 18.43 22.30
N PHE A 236 -22.78 19.39 22.41
CA PHE A 236 -22.96 20.71 21.79
C PHE A 236 -23.04 20.63 20.27
N LEU A 237 -22.15 19.87 19.61
CA LEU A 237 -22.22 19.68 18.15
C LEU A 237 -23.55 19.04 17.71
N LYS A 238 -24.08 18.07 18.48
CA LYS A 238 -25.40 17.48 18.20
C LYS A 238 -26.55 18.46 18.42
N ALA A 239 -26.46 19.27 19.47
CA ALA A 239 -27.46 20.27 19.77
C ALA A 239 -27.59 21.28 18.63
N LEU A 240 -26.48 21.69 17.99
CA LEU A 240 -26.51 22.59 16.83
C LEU A 240 -27.30 22.06 15.63
N ASP A 241 -27.39 20.73 15.45
CA ASP A 241 -28.18 20.11 14.38
C ASP A 241 -29.69 20.07 14.72
N GLN A 242 -30.04 20.09 16.02
CA GLN A 242 -31.40 19.91 16.51
C GLN A 242 -32.06 21.19 17.04
N ASN A 243 -31.27 22.16 17.51
CA ASN A 243 -31.73 23.37 18.17
C ASN A 243 -30.72 24.52 17.94
N PRO A 244 -31.10 25.64 17.31
CA PRO A 244 -30.14 26.65 16.84
C PRO A 244 -29.52 27.53 17.95
N ASP A 245 -30.11 27.61 19.15
CA ASP A 245 -29.67 28.56 20.21
C ASP A 245 -29.30 27.92 21.58
N PRO A 246 -28.38 26.95 21.66
CA PRO A 246 -27.80 26.53 22.93
C PRO A 246 -26.78 27.56 23.43
N ILE A 247 -26.86 27.99 24.71
CA ILE A 247 -25.84 28.88 25.32
C ILE A 247 -24.55 28.06 25.51
N PRO A 248 -23.45 28.37 24.79
CA PRO A 248 -22.24 27.57 24.86
C PRO A 248 -21.39 27.93 26.09
N SER A 249 -20.71 26.93 26.64
CA SER A 249 -19.59 27.16 27.56
C SER A 249 -18.38 27.75 26.80
N PRO A 250 -17.40 28.35 27.51
CA PRO A 250 -16.17 28.84 26.87
C PRO A 250 -15.41 27.76 26.09
N ASN A 251 -15.41 26.52 26.62
CA ASN A 251 -14.78 25.38 25.96
C ASN A 251 -15.54 24.95 24.70
N GLN A 252 -16.87 24.94 24.76
CA GLN A 252 -17.73 24.64 23.59
C GLN A 252 -17.56 25.69 22.49
N THR A 253 -17.49 26.97 22.85
CA THR A 253 -17.28 28.08 21.91
C THR A 253 -15.93 27.95 21.20
N LYS A 254 -14.87 27.65 21.97
CA LYS A 254 -13.54 27.41 21.41
C LYS A 254 -13.55 26.23 20.45
N PHE A 255 -14.09 25.08 20.88
CA PHE A 255 -14.17 23.88 20.06
C PHE A 255 -14.99 24.09 18.77
N GLN A 256 -16.11 24.80 18.85
CA GLN A 256 -16.92 25.16 17.69
C GLN A 256 -16.13 26.02 16.69
N THR A 257 -15.37 27.00 17.20
CA THR A 257 -14.53 27.86 16.37
C THR A 257 -13.43 27.05 15.67
N ASP A 258 -12.78 26.15 16.42
CA ASP A 258 -11.73 25.27 15.89
C ASP A 258 -12.28 24.35 14.78
N ILE A 259 -13.45 23.73 15.01
CA ILE A 259 -14.11 22.85 14.04
C ILE A 259 -14.61 23.63 12.82
N SER A 260 -15.25 24.80 13.00
CA SER A 260 -15.73 25.63 11.90
C SER A 260 -14.57 26.06 11.00
N THR A 261 -13.46 26.51 11.59
CA THR A 261 -12.24 26.87 10.85
C THR A 261 -11.68 25.68 10.09
N ALA A 262 -11.65 24.50 10.72
CA ALA A 262 -11.18 23.27 10.07
C ALA A 262 -12.08 22.84 8.90
N ILE A 263 -13.41 22.95 9.03
CA ILE A 263 -14.37 22.65 7.95
C ILE A 263 -14.13 23.59 6.77
N HIS A 264 -14.04 24.90 7.02
CA HIS A 264 -13.82 25.89 5.97
C HIS A 264 -12.50 25.66 5.24
N THR A 265 -11.44 25.36 5.98
CA THR A 265 -10.12 25.02 5.40
C THR A 265 -10.22 23.78 4.53
N LEU A 266 -10.84 22.71 5.05
CA LEU A 266 -10.97 21.43 4.36
C LEU A 266 -11.80 21.56 3.08
N PHE A 267 -12.87 22.35 3.09
CA PHE A 267 -13.73 22.54 1.93
C PHE A 267 -13.08 23.41 0.86
N HIS A 268 -12.36 24.45 1.29
CA HIS A 268 -11.53 25.25 0.40
C HIS A 268 -10.46 24.39 -0.29
N ASP A 269 -9.74 23.55 0.46
CA ASP A 269 -8.68 22.70 -0.08
C ASP A 269 -9.21 21.60 -1.03
N LEU A 270 -10.48 21.21 -0.87
CA LEU A 270 -11.15 20.22 -1.69
C LEU A 270 -11.97 20.82 -2.85
N ASP A 271 -11.99 22.15 -2.99
CA ASP A 271 -12.79 22.88 -3.99
C ASP A 271 -14.29 22.46 -3.94
N ILE A 272 -14.83 22.35 -2.72
CA ILE A 272 -16.23 21.99 -2.48
C ILE A 272 -17.07 23.25 -2.55
N ASP A 273 -18.01 23.28 -3.48
CA ASP A 273 -18.97 24.38 -3.64
C ASP A 273 -19.76 24.63 -2.33
N SER A 274 -19.93 25.90 -1.95
CA SER A 274 -20.71 26.31 -0.79
C SER A 274 -22.15 25.81 -0.83
N ASP A 275 -22.69 25.57 -2.03
CA ASP A 275 -24.09 25.17 -2.22
C ASP A 275 -24.37 23.71 -1.80
N ILE A 276 -23.33 22.87 -1.78
CA ILE A 276 -23.45 21.45 -1.37
C ILE A 276 -23.09 21.23 0.11
N VAL A 277 -22.62 22.27 0.81
CA VAL A 277 -22.30 22.25 2.25
C VAL A 277 -23.45 21.72 3.12
N PRO A 278 -24.72 22.11 2.94
CA PRO A 278 -25.83 21.64 3.77
C PRO A 278 -26.11 20.13 3.67
N GLY A 279 -25.58 19.46 2.64
CA GLY A 279 -25.71 18.01 2.48
C GLY A 279 -24.71 17.18 3.29
N HIS A 280 -23.75 17.82 3.96
CA HIS A 280 -22.69 17.15 4.71
C HIS A 280 -23.10 16.92 6.16
N ARG A 281 -22.75 15.75 6.71
CA ARG A 281 -23.03 15.37 8.09
C ARG A 281 -21.74 15.12 8.85
N LEU A 282 -21.71 15.54 10.12
CA LEU A 282 -20.61 15.29 11.05
C LEU A 282 -20.80 13.94 11.76
N TYR A 283 -19.77 13.09 11.69
CA TYR A 283 -19.74 11.81 12.40
C TYR A 283 -18.57 11.75 13.36
N HIS A 284 -18.79 11.17 14.54
CA HIS A 284 -17.74 10.84 15.49
C HIS A 284 -17.47 9.35 15.44
N ILE A 285 -16.23 8.96 15.15
CA ILE A 285 -15.83 7.57 15.01
C ILE A 285 -14.98 7.18 16.23
N THR A 286 -15.57 6.40 17.15
CA THR A 286 -14.90 5.92 18.37
C THR A 286 -14.32 4.51 18.24
N SER A 287 -14.84 3.65 17.36
CA SER A 287 -14.27 2.34 17.03
C SER A 287 -15.11 1.60 15.98
N GLY A 288 -14.46 0.96 14.99
CA GLY A 288 -15.08 0.00 14.05
C GLY A 288 -15.94 0.62 12.94
N PHE A 289 -15.67 0.25 11.69
CA PHE A 289 -16.48 0.60 10.53
C PHE A 289 -17.59 -0.45 10.34
N ASP A 290 -18.86 -0.06 10.52
CA ASP A 290 -20.01 -0.82 10.04
C ASP A 290 -20.71 -0.04 8.91
N PHE A 291 -20.73 -0.62 7.70
CA PHE A 291 -21.47 -0.06 6.57
C PHE A 291 -22.88 -0.67 6.53
N SER A 292 -23.91 0.15 6.75
CA SER A 292 -25.25 -0.15 6.26
C SER A 292 -25.40 0.47 4.87
N ALA A 293 -25.54 -0.39 3.87
CA ALA A 293 -25.63 -0.02 2.46
C ALA A 293 -26.97 0.67 2.15
N LYS A 294 -27.06 1.98 2.39
CA LYS A 294 -27.96 2.87 1.67
C LYS A 294 -27.25 4.19 1.38
N THR A 295 -26.96 4.36 0.10
CA THR A 295 -26.64 5.61 -0.62
C THR A 295 -26.55 6.85 0.25
N SER A 296 -25.33 7.34 0.53
CA SER A 296 -25.16 8.69 1.09
C SER A 296 -23.90 9.33 0.51
N ARG A 297 -24.13 10.48 -0.11
CA ARG A 297 -23.09 11.39 -0.59
C ARG A 297 -22.37 11.97 0.63
N ALA A 298 -21.04 11.93 0.57
CA ALA A 298 -20.03 12.61 1.39
C ALA A 298 -20.31 12.84 2.89
N ILE A 299 -19.54 12.15 3.72
CA ILE A 299 -19.55 12.18 5.18
C ILE A 299 -18.32 12.98 5.65
N CYS A 300 -18.48 13.96 6.55
CA CYS A 300 -17.37 14.59 7.25
C CYS A 300 -17.18 13.83 8.58
N SER A 301 -16.04 13.16 8.77
CA SER A 301 -15.78 12.32 9.95
C SER A 301 -14.70 12.94 10.82
N ILE A 302 -14.99 13.08 12.11
CA ILE A 302 -14.01 13.31 13.15
C ILE A 302 -13.42 11.94 13.51
N ILE A 303 -12.16 11.70 13.12
CA ILE A 303 -11.43 10.47 13.46
C ILE A 303 -10.49 10.78 14.63
N LEU A 304 -10.73 10.08 15.74
CA LEU A 304 -9.90 10.05 16.94
C LEU A 304 -8.73 9.07 16.81
N PRO A 305 -7.69 9.20 17.65
CA PRO A 305 -6.30 9.01 17.25
C PRO A 305 -5.97 7.55 16.94
N VAL A 306 -5.03 7.39 16.01
CA VAL A 306 -4.20 6.21 15.89
C VAL A 306 -3.54 5.98 17.26
N LYS A 307 -4.02 4.97 18.01
CA LYS A 307 -3.20 4.36 19.06
C LYS A 307 -1.98 3.76 18.34
N MET A 308 -0.78 4.22 18.73
CA MET A 308 0.46 3.52 18.41
C MET A 308 0.39 2.07 18.91
#